data_AF-A0A316FAT0-F1
#
_entry.id   AF-A0A316FAT0-F1
#
_cell.length_a   1.000
_cell.length_b   1.000
_cell.length_c   1.000
_cell.angle_alpha   90.00
_cell.angle_beta   90.00
_cell.angle_gamma   90.00
#
_symmetry.space_group_name_H-M   'P 1'
#
loop_
_entity.id
_entity.type
_entity.pdbx_description
1 polymer ?
#
loop_
_entity_poly.entity_id
_entity_poly.type
_entity_poly.pdbx_seq_one_letter_code
_entity_poly.pdbx_strand_id
1 'polypeptide(L)'
;MGQERFAQQTARISREIRDSGLRVFALAAAVEPVDALFGNLVETDGELTGVQVEYSRPDGPWVQVESARGLLAPLRMLVEQRVRRDGGRYADLAWIEQETTLLVDGRPEPAETVRAGDRWQAWRCDTDGVRITVVSRDWVMDPVAVVTQTDPAPMLDRLATVPAAEQRPHRAEPIPPSEPHRVLIETILCRDIEHAKWVAEGGPMPGSPVYAGELWQAAVLRQRDLSDDRDTERADRAIGAMVHLVSSLQHEFDWFRDDAELRRRATSEILLKVTGLAPEVPSATAQEAWYHRAEGRDWRAAWSDWATGRP
;
A
#
# COMPACT_ATOMS: atom_id res chain seq x y z
N MET A 1 20.79 2.68 27.03
CA MET A 1 19.45 2.09 26.87
C MET A 1 19.11 1.69 25.42
N GLY A 2 19.62 2.40 24.40
CA GLY A 2 19.39 2.03 22.98
C GLY A 2 20.18 0.81 22.48
N GLN A 3 21.47 0.70 22.83
CA GLN A 3 22.34 -0.41 22.37
C GLN A 3 21.91 -1.79 22.89
N GLU A 4 21.45 -1.88 24.14
CA GLU A 4 20.99 -3.14 24.73
C GLU A 4 19.69 -3.64 24.10
N ARG A 5 18.74 -2.73 23.81
CA ARG A 5 17.51 -3.06 23.06
C ARG A 5 17.83 -3.50 21.63
N PHE A 6 18.77 -2.84 20.97
CA PHE A 6 19.21 -3.22 19.63
C PHE A 6 19.87 -4.61 19.62
N ALA A 7 20.79 -4.88 20.55
CA ALA A 7 21.42 -6.20 20.68
C ALA A 7 20.40 -7.32 20.96
N GLN A 8 19.41 -7.05 21.82
CA GLN A 8 18.31 -7.99 22.07
C GLN A 8 17.47 -8.25 20.80
N GLN A 9 17.20 -7.20 20.02
CA GLN A 9 16.47 -7.32 18.75
C GLN A 9 17.26 -8.10 17.70
N THR A 10 18.55 -7.82 17.52
CA THR A 10 19.45 -8.56 16.62
C THR A 10 19.52 -10.04 17.00
N ALA A 11 19.67 -10.35 18.29
CA ALA A 11 19.70 -11.72 18.78
C ALA A 11 18.36 -12.44 18.56
N ARG A 12 17.24 -11.73 18.70
CA ARG A 12 15.89 -12.26 18.43
C ARG A 12 15.74 -12.61 16.95
N ILE A 13 16.02 -11.68 16.04
CA ILE A 13 15.89 -11.89 14.58
C ILE A 13 16.82 -13.01 14.11
N SER A 14 18.07 -13.04 14.59
CA SER A 14 19.02 -14.11 14.25
C SER A 14 18.53 -15.49 14.68
N ARG A 15 17.83 -15.57 15.81
CA ARG A 15 17.22 -16.80 16.31
C ARG A 15 16.01 -17.18 15.46
N GLU A 16 15.10 -16.25 15.18
CA GLU A 16 13.91 -16.47 14.34
C GLU A 16 14.29 -17.03 12.96
N ILE A 17 15.30 -16.45 12.31
CA ILE A 17 15.81 -16.95 11.01
C ILE A 17 16.34 -18.38 11.16
N ARG A 18 17.17 -18.64 12.17
CA ARG A 18 17.75 -19.98 12.40
C ARG A 18 16.68 -21.03 12.67
N ASP A 19 15.74 -20.73 13.55
CA ASP A 19 14.70 -21.65 14.02
C ASP A 19 13.70 -21.95 12.90
N SER A 20 13.50 -21.04 11.94
CA SER A 20 12.66 -21.28 10.75
C SER A 20 13.24 -22.29 9.75
N GLY A 21 14.56 -22.54 9.82
CA GLY A 21 15.31 -23.32 8.83
C GLY A 21 15.30 -22.74 7.41
N LEU A 22 14.85 -21.49 7.23
CA LEU A 22 14.85 -20.81 5.94
C LEU A 22 16.29 -20.46 5.55
N ARG A 23 16.73 -20.89 4.37
CA ARG A 23 18.02 -20.48 3.83
C ARG A 23 17.91 -19.04 3.36
N VAL A 24 18.86 -18.21 3.79
CA VAL A 24 18.96 -16.81 3.40
C VAL A 24 20.01 -16.69 2.32
N PHE A 25 19.67 -16.03 1.23
CA PHE A 25 20.57 -15.72 0.13
C PHE A 25 20.85 -14.23 0.07
N ALA A 26 22.07 -13.88 -0.32
CA ALA A 26 22.48 -12.51 -0.62
C ALA A 26 23.30 -12.49 -1.93
N LEU A 27 23.60 -11.32 -2.48
CA LEU A 27 24.46 -11.23 -3.67
C LEU A 27 25.86 -11.80 -3.36
N ALA A 28 26.49 -12.38 -4.37
CA ALA A 28 27.89 -12.78 -4.26
C ALA A 28 28.78 -11.54 -4.18
N ALA A 29 29.79 -11.54 -3.30
CA ALA A 29 30.66 -10.37 -3.05
C ALA A 29 31.29 -9.74 -4.32
N ALA A 30 31.52 -10.52 -5.37
CA ALA A 30 32.08 -10.03 -6.64
C ALA A 30 31.13 -9.11 -7.43
N VAL A 31 29.83 -9.11 -7.11
CA VAL A 31 28.78 -8.37 -7.83
C VAL A 31 28.01 -7.39 -6.93
N GLU A 32 28.49 -7.16 -5.71
CA GLU A 32 27.84 -6.26 -4.75
C GLU A 32 28.07 -4.78 -5.10
N PRO A 33 27.01 -3.96 -5.21
CA PRO A 33 27.18 -2.52 -5.43
C PRO A 33 27.63 -1.80 -4.15
N VAL A 34 27.28 -2.34 -2.98
CA VAL A 34 27.57 -1.84 -1.62
C VAL A 34 27.53 -2.97 -0.60
N ASP A 35 27.81 -2.66 0.67
CA ASP A 35 27.60 -3.58 1.79
C ASP A 35 26.13 -4.01 1.92
N ALA A 36 25.93 -5.31 2.14
CA ALA A 36 24.63 -5.90 2.47
C ALA A 36 24.07 -5.37 3.80
N LEU A 37 22.79 -5.02 3.80
CA LEU A 37 22.00 -4.62 4.96
C LEU A 37 20.84 -5.60 5.14
N PHE A 38 20.48 -5.87 6.39
CA PHE A 38 19.24 -6.60 6.64
C PHE A 38 18.04 -5.72 6.26
N GLY A 39 17.18 -6.22 5.37
CA GLY A 39 16.02 -5.50 4.88
C GLY A 39 14.80 -5.72 5.77
N ASN A 40 14.28 -6.95 5.79
CA ASN A 40 13.04 -7.27 6.49
C ASN A 40 12.84 -8.79 6.72
N LEU A 41 11.97 -9.13 7.68
CA LEU A 41 11.33 -10.44 7.79
C LEU A 41 9.93 -10.38 7.15
N VAL A 42 9.57 -11.44 6.44
CA VAL A 42 8.23 -11.62 5.86
C VAL A 42 7.55 -12.77 6.59
N GLU A 43 6.42 -12.50 7.21
CA GLU A 43 5.64 -13.49 7.96
C GLU A 43 4.27 -13.72 7.31
N THR A 44 3.78 -14.96 7.41
CA THR A 44 2.42 -15.33 7.00
C THR A 44 1.86 -16.27 8.05
N ASP A 45 0.69 -15.96 8.59
CA ASP A 45 0.05 -16.72 9.67
C ASP A 45 0.95 -16.96 10.90
N GLY A 46 1.86 -16.02 11.18
CA GLY A 46 2.81 -16.09 12.30
C GLY A 46 4.04 -16.96 12.05
N GLU A 47 4.22 -17.49 10.85
CA GLU A 47 5.42 -18.22 10.44
C GLU A 47 6.33 -17.34 9.55
N LEU A 48 7.64 -17.45 9.75
CA LEU A 48 8.62 -16.78 8.91
C LEU A 48 8.65 -17.44 7.51
N THR A 49 8.12 -16.72 6.52
CA THR A 49 8.02 -17.18 5.14
C THR A 49 9.05 -16.52 4.23
N GLY A 50 9.69 -15.42 4.63
CA GLY A 50 10.74 -14.80 3.83
C GLY A 50 11.71 -13.92 4.58
N VAL A 51 12.89 -13.70 3.99
CA VAL A 51 13.94 -12.80 4.48
C VAL A 51 14.42 -11.94 3.31
N GLN A 52 14.53 -10.64 3.55
CA GLN A 52 15.03 -9.66 2.58
C GLN A 52 16.40 -9.13 3.01
N VAL A 53 17.33 -9.11 2.06
CA VAL A 53 18.64 -8.44 2.15
C VAL A 53 18.65 -7.29 1.17
N GLU A 54 19.05 -6.11 1.62
CA GLU A 54 19.08 -4.89 0.81
C GLU A 54 20.50 -4.36 0.62
N TYR A 55 20.73 -3.76 -0.53
CA TYR A 55 21.97 -3.12 -0.94
C TYR A 55 21.59 -1.72 -1.43
N SER A 56 21.81 -0.69 -0.63
CA SER A 56 21.33 0.65 -0.95
C SER A 56 22.30 1.76 -0.59
N ARG A 57 22.25 2.85 -1.37
CA ARG A 57 22.77 4.18 -1.00
C ARG A 57 21.66 5.23 -1.21
N PRO A 58 21.65 6.33 -0.44
CA PRO A 58 20.61 7.37 -0.54
C PRO A 58 20.31 7.83 -1.98
N ASP A 59 21.33 7.95 -2.84
CA ASP A 59 21.19 8.41 -4.23
C ASP A 59 21.82 7.44 -5.25
N GLY A 60 21.95 6.16 -4.88
CA GLY A 60 22.72 5.18 -5.66
C GLY A 60 21.91 4.02 -6.23
N PRO A 61 22.61 3.04 -6.84
CA PRO A 61 22.01 1.76 -7.19
C PRO A 61 21.37 1.13 -5.95
N TRP A 62 20.28 0.44 -6.19
CA TRP A 62 19.54 -0.29 -5.16
C TRP A 62 19.34 -1.72 -5.63
N VAL A 63 19.59 -2.70 -4.75
CA VAL A 63 19.29 -4.10 -4.99
C VAL A 63 18.65 -4.69 -3.75
N GLN A 64 17.66 -5.55 -3.94
CA GLN A 64 17.08 -6.38 -2.89
C GLN A 64 17.13 -7.84 -3.32
N VAL A 65 17.59 -8.71 -2.42
CA VAL A 65 17.50 -10.15 -2.54
C VAL A 65 16.50 -10.66 -1.52
N GLU A 66 15.49 -11.39 -1.97
CA GLU A 66 14.48 -12.02 -1.13
C GLU A 66 14.60 -13.53 -1.23
N SER A 67 14.67 -14.19 -0.08
CA SER A 67 14.58 -15.64 0.06
C SER A 67 13.25 -15.97 0.69
N ALA A 68 12.38 -16.72 0.02
CA ALA A 68 11.03 -16.98 0.52
C ALA A 68 10.54 -18.40 0.24
N ARG A 69 9.53 -18.82 1.02
CA ARG A 69 8.75 -20.05 0.84
C ARG A 69 7.31 -19.69 0.46
N GLY A 70 6.70 -20.52 -0.36
CA GLY A 70 5.28 -20.42 -0.70
C GLY A 70 4.98 -19.60 -1.96
N LEU A 71 3.71 -19.24 -2.10
CA LEU A 71 3.21 -18.52 -3.27
C LEU A 71 3.64 -17.05 -3.20
N LEU A 72 4.37 -16.61 -4.21
CA LEU A 72 4.72 -15.20 -4.38
C LEU A 72 3.93 -14.62 -5.54
N ALA A 73 3.74 -13.30 -5.50
CA ALA A 73 3.21 -12.56 -6.64
C ALA A 73 4.08 -12.77 -7.90
N PRO A 74 3.50 -12.70 -9.11
CA PRO A 74 4.25 -12.67 -10.37
C PRO A 74 5.42 -11.68 -10.30
N LEU A 75 6.57 -12.03 -10.90
CA LEU A 75 7.79 -11.22 -10.81
C LEU A 75 7.57 -9.78 -11.31
N ARG A 76 6.78 -9.64 -12.37
CA ARG A 76 6.33 -8.34 -12.89
C ARG A 76 5.64 -7.48 -11.83
N MET A 77 4.69 -8.05 -11.07
CA MET A 77 3.97 -7.33 -10.02
C MET A 77 4.92 -6.82 -8.92
N LEU A 78 5.98 -7.56 -8.60
CA LEU A 78 6.99 -7.10 -7.63
C LEU A 78 7.75 -5.88 -8.16
N VAL A 79 8.11 -5.87 -9.45
CA VAL A 79 8.75 -4.73 -10.10
C VAL A 79 7.80 -3.52 -10.12
N GLU A 80 6.53 -3.71 -10.49
CA GLU A 80 5.51 -2.66 -10.46
C GLU A 80 5.37 -2.04 -9.06
N GLN A 81 5.31 -2.87 -8.02
CA GLN A 81 5.26 -2.41 -6.63
C GLN A 81 6.50 -1.59 -6.23
N ARG A 82 7.70 -1.98 -6.70
CA ARG A 82 8.94 -1.25 -6.40
C ARG A 82 9.07 0.05 -7.20
N VAL A 83 8.75 0.06 -8.48
CA VAL A 83 8.65 1.28 -9.29
C VAL A 83 7.68 2.27 -8.64
N ARG A 84 6.52 1.80 -8.21
CA ARG A 84 5.51 2.62 -7.53
C ARG A 84 5.98 3.16 -6.18
N ARG A 85 6.68 2.35 -5.37
CA ARG A 85 7.28 2.81 -4.09
C ARG A 85 8.34 3.89 -4.31
N ASP A 86 9.05 3.83 -5.43
CA ASP A 86 10.03 4.86 -5.86
C ASP A 86 9.37 6.11 -6.48
N GLY A 87 8.03 6.15 -6.55
CA GLY A 87 7.27 7.25 -7.17
C GLY A 87 7.24 7.21 -8.70
N GLY A 88 7.76 6.14 -9.32
CA GLY A 88 7.74 5.93 -10.76
C GLY A 88 6.40 5.42 -11.27
N ARG A 89 6.06 5.77 -12.52
CA ARG A 89 4.86 5.31 -13.21
C ARG A 89 5.20 4.12 -14.11
N TYR A 90 4.85 2.92 -13.65
CA TYR A 90 5.24 1.68 -14.32
C TYR A 90 4.46 1.44 -15.62
N ALA A 91 3.29 2.09 -15.77
CA ALA A 91 2.51 2.08 -17.01
C ALA A 91 3.26 2.70 -18.20
N ASP A 92 4.26 3.55 -17.95
CA ASP A 92 5.05 4.22 -18.99
C ASP A 92 6.32 3.43 -19.38
N LEU A 93 6.55 2.27 -18.76
CA LEU A 93 7.77 1.47 -18.98
C LEU A 93 7.58 0.44 -20.09
N ALA A 94 8.63 0.22 -20.88
CA ALA A 94 8.73 -0.94 -21.76
C ALA A 94 9.10 -2.19 -20.93
N TRP A 95 8.41 -3.31 -21.18
CA TRP A 95 8.57 -4.54 -20.43
C TRP A 95 9.17 -5.64 -21.29
N ILE A 96 10.16 -6.34 -20.75
CA ILE A 96 10.75 -7.54 -21.36
C ILE A 96 10.73 -8.63 -20.30
N GLU A 97 10.10 -9.75 -20.61
CA GLU A 97 10.00 -10.92 -19.75
C GLU A 97 10.58 -12.11 -20.52
N GLN A 98 11.55 -12.80 -19.93
CA GLN A 98 12.27 -13.89 -20.60
C GLN A 98 12.83 -14.88 -19.58
N GLU A 99 13.15 -16.08 -20.06
CA GLU A 99 13.93 -17.06 -19.30
C GLU A 99 15.41 -16.67 -19.32
N THR A 100 16.13 -17.03 -18.26
CA THR A 100 17.55 -16.75 -18.09
C THR A 100 18.18 -17.75 -17.10
N THR A 101 19.37 -17.46 -16.61
CA THR A 101 20.07 -18.28 -15.62
C THR A 101 20.61 -17.41 -14.50
N LEU A 102 20.45 -17.88 -13.27
CA LEU A 102 21.01 -17.26 -12.07
C LEU A 102 22.05 -18.21 -11.46
N LEU A 103 23.17 -17.69 -10.97
CA LEU A 103 24.18 -18.49 -10.28
C LEU A 103 23.87 -18.57 -8.78
N VAL A 104 23.41 -19.71 -8.30
CA VAL A 104 23.18 -19.98 -6.88
C VAL A 104 24.34 -20.80 -6.32
N ASP A 105 25.08 -20.23 -5.37
CA ASP A 105 26.29 -20.87 -4.82
C ASP A 105 27.27 -21.33 -5.92
N GLY A 106 27.36 -20.53 -6.99
CA GLY A 106 28.19 -20.79 -8.17
C GLY A 106 27.62 -21.81 -9.16
N ARG A 107 26.41 -22.35 -8.94
CA ARG A 107 25.74 -23.30 -9.84
C ARG A 107 24.67 -22.59 -10.68
N PRO A 108 24.58 -22.87 -11.99
CA PRO A 108 23.54 -22.28 -12.83
C PRO A 108 22.18 -22.90 -12.52
N GLU A 109 21.21 -22.05 -12.20
CA GLU A 109 19.81 -22.40 -11.99
C GLU A 109 18.93 -21.71 -13.03
N PRO A 110 17.94 -22.40 -13.63
CA PRO A 110 16.94 -21.77 -14.49
C PRO A 110 16.21 -20.64 -13.75
N ALA A 111 16.06 -19.51 -14.41
CA ALA A 111 15.44 -18.33 -13.83
C ALA A 111 14.50 -17.64 -14.82
N GLU A 112 13.55 -16.88 -14.30
CA GLU A 112 12.83 -15.86 -15.04
C GLU A 112 13.47 -14.49 -14.79
N THR A 113 13.41 -13.60 -15.77
CA THR A 113 13.80 -12.20 -15.60
C THR A 113 12.76 -11.26 -16.18
N VAL A 114 12.56 -10.14 -15.49
CA VAL A 114 11.70 -9.04 -15.91
C VAL A 114 12.55 -7.78 -15.95
N ARG A 115 12.58 -7.10 -17.08
CA ARG A 115 13.17 -5.78 -17.23
C ARG A 115 12.07 -4.75 -17.50
N ALA A 116 12.10 -3.64 -16.76
CA ALA A 116 11.18 -2.53 -16.92
C ALA A 116 11.93 -1.23 -17.20
N GLY A 117 11.86 -0.77 -18.45
CA GLY A 117 12.68 0.32 -18.96
C GLY A 117 14.18 0.01 -18.89
N ASP A 118 14.98 1.03 -18.60
CA ASP A 118 16.43 0.94 -18.52
C ASP A 118 16.96 0.86 -17.07
N ARG A 119 16.09 1.14 -16.10
CA ARG A 119 16.47 1.28 -14.68
C ARG A 119 16.17 0.04 -13.86
N TRP A 120 15.12 -0.70 -14.18
CA TRP A 120 14.63 -1.78 -13.32
C TRP A 120 14.83 -3.14 -13.95
N GLN A 121 15.37 -4.06 -13.17
CA GLN A 121 15.52 -5.46 -13.53
C GLN A 121 15.18 -6.34 -12.33
N ALA A 122 14.63 -7.52 -12.60
CA ALA A 122 14.40 -8.52 -11.58
C ALA A 122 14.67 -9.91 -12.13
N TRP A 123 15.03 -10.81 -11.24
CA TRP A 123 15.30 -12.21 -11.52
C TRP A 123 14.63 -13.06 -10.46
N ARG A 124 14.18 -14.25 -10.84
CA ARG A 124 13.69 -15.23 -9.88
C ARG A 124 14.06 -16.64 -10.30
N CYS A 125 14.49 -17.44 -9.33
CA CYS A 125 14.67 -18.87 -9.47
C CYS A 125 14.14 -19.60 -8.23
N ASP A 126 13.93 -20.90 -8.36
CA ASP A 126 13.56 -21.80 -7.28
C ASP A 126 14.66 -22.84 -7.10
N THR A 127 15.17 -22.97 -5.87
CA THR A 127 16.25 -23.91 -5.53
C THR A 127 16.05 -24.49 -4.14
N ASP A 128 16.12 -25.82 -4.01
CA ASP A 128 15.95 -26.54 -2.74
C ASP A 128 14.70 -26.13 -1.92
N GLY A 129 13.58 -25.84 -2.61
CA GLY A 129 12.34 -25.43 -1.96
C GLY A 129 12.33 -23.98 -1.43
N VAL A 130 13.32 -23.18 -1.80
CA VAL A 130 13.39 -21.75 -1.54
C VAL A 130 13.35 -20.99 -2.86
N ARG A 131 12.48 -19.99 -2.91
CA ARG A 131 12.39 -19.05 -4.02
C ARG A 131 13.31 -17.88 -3.76
N ILE A 132 14.21 -17.60 -4.70
CA ILE A 132 15.13 -16.48 -4.64
C ILE A 132 14.64 -15.44 -5.64
N THR A 133 14.35 -14.23 -5.16
CA THR A 133 14.01 -13.09 -6.03
C THR A 133 15.06 -12.00 -5.84
N VAL A 134 15.64 -11.53 -6.94
CA VAL A 134 16.55 -10.37 -6.95
C VAL A 134 15.86 -9.25 -7.70
N VAL A 135 15.76 -8.06 -7.11
CA VAL A 135 15.23 -6.86 -7.78
C VAL A 135 16.27 -5.77 -7.70
N SER A 136 16.60 -5.13 -8.82
CA SER A 136 17.55 -4.03 -8.88
C SER A 136 16.99 -2.78 -9.55
N ARG A 137 17.52 -1.63 -9.12
CA ARG A 137 17.32 -0.30 -9.71
C ARG A 137 18.70 0.31 -10.00
N ASP A 138 18.88 0.80 -11.21
CA ASP A 138 20.11 1.45 -11.70
C ASP A 138 21.36 0.57 -11.56
N TRP A 139 21.16 -0.76 -11.55
CA TRP A 139 22.22 -1.74 -11.42
C TRP A 139 21.95 -2.93 -12.33
N VAL A 140 22.84 -3.12 -13.30
CA VAL A 140 22.80 -4.23 -14.26
C VAL A 140 23.80 -5.29 -13.82
N MET A 141 23.34 -6.52 -13.67
CA MET A 141 24.15 -7.66 -13.28
C MET A 141 24.15 -8.70 -14.39
N ASP A 142 25.33 -9.10 -14.84
CA ASP A 142 25.49 -10.19 -15.80
C ASP A 142 26.85 -10.89 -15.60
N PRO A 143 26.89 -12.13 -15.06
CA PRO A 143 25.76 -12.91 -14.56
C PRO A 143 25.26 -12.41 -13.19
N VAL A 144 24.00 -12.70 -12.85
CA VAL A 144 23.48 -12.54 -11.48
C VAL A 144 23.94 -13.73 -10.64
N ALA A 145 24.62 -13.45 -9.52
CA ALA A 145 25.10 -14.46 -8.61
C ALA A 145 24.65 -14.19 -7.17
N VAL A 146 24.11 -15.21 -6.52
CA VAL A 146 23.71 -15.20 -5.10
C VAL A 146 24.39 -16.33 -4.35
N VAL A 147 24.63 -16.12 -3.07
CA VAL A 147 25.27 -17.10 -2.18
C VAL A 147 24.50 -17.25 -0.88
N THR A 148 24.46 -18.48 -0.39
CA THR A 148 23.86 -18.83 0.90
C THR A 148 24.62 -18.14 2.03
N GLN A 149 23.88 -17.42 2.87
CA GLN A 149 24.40 -16.75 4.05
C GLN A 149 24.36 -17.69 5.25
N THR A 150 25.54 -17.93 5.83
CA THR A 150 25.70 -18.80 7.00
C THR A 150 25.49 -18.07 8.32
N ASP A 151 25.73 -16.75 8.33
CA ASP A 151 25.53 -15.89 9.50
C ASP A 151 24.94 -14.52 9.07
N PRO A 152 23.69 -14.20 9.44
CA PRO A 152 23.09 -12.91 9.14
C PRO A 152 23.55 -11.78 10.09
N ALA A 153 24.29 -12.08 11.17
CA ALA A 153 24.68 -11.08 12.18
C ALA A 153 25.41 -9.86 11.60
N PRO A 154 26.36 -9.98 10.65
CA PRO A 154 27.04 -8.82 10.06
C PRO A 154 26.08 -7.84 9.35
N MET A 155 24.97 -8.34 8.76
CA MET A 155 23.97 -7.50 8.10
C MET A 155 23.07 -6.80 9.10
N LEU A 156 22.74 -7.48 10.20
CA LEU A 156 21.93 -6.95 11.28
C LEU A 156 22.67 -5.85 12.04
N ASP A 157 23.97 -6.03 12.32
CA ASP A 157 24.76 -5.04 13.06
C ASP A 157 24.87 -3.69 12.33
N ARG A 158 24.86 -3.70 10.99
CA ARG A 158 24.90 -2.48 10.18
C ARG A 158 23.63 -1.62 10.30
N LEU A 159 22.46 -2.21 10.57
CA LEU A 159 21.22 -1.46 10.77
C LEU A 159 21.29 -0.47 11.94
N ALA A 160 22.12 -0.74 12.96
CA ALA A 160 22.31 0.14 14.10
C ALA A 160 22.86 1.53 13.73
N THR A 161 23.46 1.62 12.54
CA THR A 161 24.25 2.77 12.11
C THR A 161 23.56 3.65 11.08
N VAL A 162 22.36 3.26 10.61
CA VAL A 162 21.58 4.03 9.62
C VAL A 162 20.86 5.20 10.32
N PRO A 163 21.12 6.46 9.96
CA PRO A 163 20.43 7.61 10.55
C PRO A 163 18.93 7.56 10.29
N ALA A 164 18.13 7.91 11.31
CA ALA A 164 16.68 8.08 11.13
C ALA A 164 16.41 9.22 10.13
N ALA A 165 15.52 8.98 9.17
CA ALA A 165 15.13 10.01 8.21
C ALA A 165 14.42 11.19 8.92
N GLU A 166 14.88 12.42 8.67
CA GLU A 166 14.28 13.63 9.22
C GLU A 166 12.87 13.84 8.63
N GLN A 167 11.88 13.99 9.51
CA GLN A 167 10.53 14.40 9.11
C GLN A 167 10.56 15.88 8.71
N ARG A 168 10.28 16.19 7.45
CA ARG A 168 10.16 17.58 7.00
C ARG A 168 8.91 18.22 7.60
N PRO A 169 8.99 19.44 8.16
CA PRO A 169 7.81 20.16 8.61
C PRO A 169 6.95 20.57 7.41
N HIS A 170 5.68 20.16 7.40
CA HIS A 170 4.72 20.56 6.38
C HIS A 170 4.05 21.89 6.75
N ARG A 171 3.89 22.78 5.75
CA ARG A 171 3.20 24.08 5.91
C ARG A 171 1.68 23.86 5.85
N ALA A 172 0.94 24.44 6.80
CA ALA A 172 -0.52 24.33 6.84
C ALA A 172 -1.18 25.07 5.66
N GLU A 173 -2.00 24.35 4.90
CA GLU A 173 -2.91 24.93 3.89
C GLU A 173 -4.28 25.21 4.52
N PRO A 174 -4.96 26.31 4.18
CA PRO A 174 -6.26 26.66 4.75
C PRO A 174 -7.39 25.78 4.19
N ILE A 175 -8.39 25.49 5.03
CA ILE A 175 -9.62 24.80 4.60
C ILE A 175 -10.43 25.71 3.66
N PRO A 176 -10.95 25.20 2.52
CA PRO A 176 -11.82 25.96 1.64
C PRO A 176 -13.09 26.49 2.35
N PRO A 177 -13.53 27.74 2.08
CA PRO A 177 -14.73 28.31 2.69
C PRO A 177 -16.00 27.71 2.07
N SER A 178 -16.47 26.58 2.61
CA SER A 178 -17.58 25.76 2.08
C SER A 178 -18.20 24.91 3.20
N GLU A 179 -19.35 24.27 2.94
CA GLU A 179 -19.99 23.33 3.88
C GLU A 179 -19.05 22.12 4.15
N PRO A 180 -18.58 21.91 5.40
CA PRO A 180 -17.53 20.95 5.72
C PRO A 180 -17.83 19.52 5.27
N HIS A 181 -19.08 19.06 5.39
CA HIS A 181 -19.48 17.72 4.95
C HIS A 181 -19.22 17.49 3.46
N ARG A 182 -19.51 18.49 2.64
CA ARG A 182 -19.34 18.43 1.19
C ARG A 182 -17.86 18.41 0.82
N VAL A 183 -17.08 19.30 1.42
CA VAL A 183 -15.62 19.35 1.19
C VAL A 183 -14.97 18.04 1.61
N LEU A 184 -15.41 17.45 2.73
CA LEU A 184 -14.92 16.16 3.20
C LEU A 184 -15.21 15.05 2.19
N ILE A 185 -16.46 14.92 1.71
CA ILE A 185 -16.82 13.92 0.69
C ILE A 185 -16.01 14.13 -0.60
N GLU A 186 -15.95 15.35 -1.11
CA GLU A 186 -15.21 15.67 -2.34
C GLU A 186 -13.71 15.32 -2.17
N THR A 187 -13.13 15.63 -1.02
CA THR A 187 -11.73 15.29 -0.70
C THR A 187 -11.48 13.78 -0.71
N ILE A 188 -12.38 13.00 -0.11
CA ILE A 188 -12.28 11.53 -0.06
C ILE A 188 -12.42 10.94 -1.46
N LEU A 189 -13.39 11.41 -2.24
CA LEU A 189 -13.60 10.91 -3.61
C LEU A 189 -12.42 11.21 -4.51
N CYS A 190 -11.89 12.44 -4.46
CA CYS A 190 -10.67 12.79 -5.19
C CYS A 190 -9.50 11.89 -4.78
N ARG A 191 -9.31 11.66 -3.48
CA ARG A 191 -8.27 10.78 -2.96
C ARG A 191 -8.44 9.34 -3.40
N ASP A 192 -9.65 8.79 -3.37
CA ASP A 192 -9.93 7.41 -3.77
C ASP A 192 -9.67 7.23 -5.28
N ILE A 193 -10.02 8.21 -6.10
CA ILE A 193 -9.71 8.24 -7.54
C ILE A 193 -8.19 8.30 -7.78
N GLU A 194 -7.49 9.23 -7.11
CA GLU A 194 -6.04 9.37 -7.22
C GLU A 194 -5.32 8.10 -6.74
N HIS A 195 -5.80 7.49 -5.65
CA HIS A 195 -5.26 6.25 -5.13
C HIS A 195 -5.49 5.09 -6.08
N ALA A 196 -6.69 4.94 -6.64
CA ALA A 196 -6.98 3.92 -7.64
C ALA A 196 -6.08 4.08 -8.88
N LYS A 197 -5.88 5.31 -9.36
CA LYS A 197 -4.96 5.61 -10.46
C LYS A 197 -3.51 5.26 -10.09
N TRP A 198 -3.06 5.64 -8.89
CA TRP A 198 -1.74 5.30 -8.39
C TRP A 198 -1.54 3.78 -8.25
N VAL A 199 -2.55 3.05 -7.80
CA VAL A 199 -2.52 1.58 -7.74
C VAL A 199 -2.41 0.98 -9.14
N ALA A 200 -3.13 1.53 -10.13
CA ALA A 200 -3.22 1.00 -11.49
C ALA A 200 -2.05 1.38 -12.41
N GLU A 201 -1.42 2.54 -12.19
CA GLU A 201 -0.39 3.08 -13.09
C GLU A 201 0.97 3.30 -12.41
N GLY A 202 0.98 3.40 -11.07
CA GLY A 202 2.11 3.93 -10.30
C GLY A 202 2.13 5.47 -10.28
N GLY A 203 3.33 6.03 -10.07
CA GLY A 203 3.57 7.47 -9.95
C GLY A 203 3.75 7.92 -8.50
N PRO A 204 3.83 9.24 -8.26
CA PRO A 204 3.91 9.80 -6.92
C PRO A 204 2.74 9.34 -6.05
N MET A 205 3.02 8.90 -4.83
CA MET A 205 1.98 8.53 -3.87
C MET A 205 1.04 9.73 -3.65
N PRO A 206 -0.29 9.57 -3.82
CA PRO A 206 -1.21 10.65 -3.55
C PRO A 206 -1.13 11.03 -2.07
N GLY A 207 -0.88 12.31 -1.82
CA GLY A 207 -0.79 12.86 -0.47
C GLY A 207 -2.17 12.96 0.17
N SER A 208 -2.22 12.82 1.50
CA SER A 208 -3.39 13.34 2.23
C SER A 208 -3.28 14.86 2.27
N PRO A 209 -4.39 15.61 2.07
CA PRO A 209 -4.36 17.04 2.31
C PRO A 209 -3.97 17.32 3.76
N VAL A 210 -3.15 18.35 3.95
CA VAL A 210 -2.56 18.70 5.26
C VAL A 210 -3.65 19.01 6.28
N TYR A 211 -4.78 19.56 5.84
CA TYR A 211 -5.93 19.92 6.67
C TYR A 211 -6.93 18.76 6.90
N ALA A 212 -6.63 17.51 6.50
CA ALA A 212 -7.59 16.40 6.60
C ALA A 212 -8.15 16.21 8.01
N GLY A 213 -7.28 16.31 9.04
CA GLY A 213 -7.71 16.22 10.44
C GLY A 213 -8.61 17.38 10.87
N GLU A 214 -8.28 18.61 10.45
CA GLU A 214 -9.07 19.81 10.77
C GLU A 214 -10.43 19.80 10.05
N LEU A 215 -10.46 19.35 8.80
CA LEU A 215 -11.69 19.20 8.02
C LEU A 215 -12.62 18.14 8.62
N TRP A 216 -12.07 17.01 9.10
CA TRP A 216 -12.85 16.02 9.83
C TRP A 216 -13.50 16.64 11.07
N GLN A 217 -12.72 17.33 11.90
CA GLN A 217 -13.23 17.99 13.10
C GLN A 217 -14.28 19.05 12.78
N ALA A 218 -14.10 19.84 11.71
CA ALA A 218 -15.08 20.80 11.25
C ALA A 218 -16.40 20.14 10.82
N ALA A 219 -16.34 19.00 10.12
CA ALA A 219 -17.53 18.22 9.76
C ALA A 219 -18.25 17.65 10.99
N VAL A 220 -17.53 17.10 11.97
CA VAL A 220 -18.10 16.58 13.22
C VAL A 220 -18.80 17.69 14.02
N LEU A 221 -18.15 18.85 14.17
CA LEU A 221 -18.74 20.00 14.86
C LEU A 221 -20.01 20.46 14.15
N ARG A 222 -19.96 20.56 12.81
CA ARG A 222 -21.11 20.97 12.00
C ARG A 222 -22.26 19.96 12.07
N GLN A 223 -21.97 18.67 12.07
CA GLN A 223 -22.97 17.60 12.22
C GLN A 223 -23.68 17.69 13.58
N ARG A 224 -22.92 17.93 14.66
CA ARG A 224 -23.47 18.13 16.00
C ARG A 224 -24.41 19.35 16.02
N ASP A 225 -24.02 20.44 15.37
CA ASP A 225 -24.85 21.65 15.32
C ASP A 225 -26.15 21.46 14.51
N LEU A 226 -26.18 20.52 13.56
CA LEU A 226 -27.34 20.24 12.70
C LEU A 226 -28.31 19.19 13.26
N SER A 227 -27.85 18.27 14.10
CA SER A 227 -28.62 17.07 14.48
C SER A 227 -29.44 17.19 15.76
N ASP A 228 -29.57 18.41 16.33
CA ASP A 228 -30.13 18.69 17.68
C ASP A 228 -29.47 17.87 18.83
N ASP A 229 -28.48 17.04 18.51
CA ASP A 229 -27.79 16.13 19.40
C ASP A 229 -26.45 16.75 19.80
N ARG A 230 -26.22 16.88 21.10
CA ARG A 230 -24.98 17.45 21.64
C ARG A 230 -23.86 16.42 21.76
N ASP A 231 -24.11 15.15 21.45
CA ASP A 231 -23.13 14.07 21.52
C ASP A 231 -22.12 14.11 20.36
N THR A 232 -20.90 14.54 20.67
CA THR A 232 -19.78 14.55 19.72
C THR A 232 -19.40 13.16 19.22
N GLU A 233 -19.49 12.11 20.03
CA GLU A 233 -19.15 10.76 19.57
C GLU A 233 -20.17 10.24 18.57
N ARG A 234 -21.45 10.57 18.76
CA ARG A 234 -22.50 10.22 17.79
C ARG A 234 -22.31 10.97 16.48
N ALA A 235 -21.97 12.26 16.54
CA ALA A 235 -21.64 13.04 15.35
C ALA A 235 -20.42 12.46 14.61
N ASP A 236 -19.36 12.08 15.33
CA ASP A 236 -18.17 11.44 14.77
C ASP A 236 -18.50 10.11 14.08
N ARG A 237 -19.28 9.25 14.75
CA ARG A 237 -19.76 7.99 14.14
C ARG A 237 -20.60 8.22 12.88
N ALA A 238 -21.44 9.25 12.86
CA ALA A 238 -22.26 9.59 11.69
C ALA A 238 -21.39 10.06 10.51
N ILE A 239 -20.39 10.91 10.76
CA ILE A 239 -19.41 11.31 9.75
C ILE A 239 -18.62 10.10 9.23
N GLY A 240 -18.13 9.24 10.14
CA GLY A 240 -17.42 8.02 9.73
C GLY A 240 -18.27 7.07 8.91
N ALA A 241 -19.54 6.92 9.24
CA ALA A 241 -20.45 6.08 8.47
C ALA A 241 -20.78 6.68 7.10
N MET A 242 -20.97 8.00 7.01
CA MET A 242 -21.15 8.72 5.74
C MET A 242 -19.94 8.53 4.81
N VAL A 243 -18.73 8.76 5.33
CA VAL A 243 -17.48 8.58 4.58
C VAL A 243 -17.35 7.15 4.08
N HIS A 244 -17.61 6.16 4.93
CA HIS A 244 -17.53 4.76 4.55
C HIS A 244 -18.58 4.38 3.49
N LEU A 245 -19.81 4.89 3.59
CA LEU A 245 -20.83 4.67 2.56
C LEU A 245 -20.37 5.22 1.20
N VAL A 246 -19.88 6.46 1.17
CA VAL A 246 -19.41 7.10 -0.07
C VAL A 246 -18.24 6.33 -0.69
N SER A 247 -17.21 5.97 0.09
CA SER A 247 -16.10 5.16 -0.41
C SER A 247 -16.54 3.77 -0.87
N SER A 248 -17.53 3.16 -0.21
CA SER A 248 -18.12 1.88 -0.66
C SER A 248 -18.78 2.03 -2.02
N LEU A 249 -19.54 3.11 -2.24
CA LEU A 249 -20.18 3.38 -3.53
C LEU A 249 -19.13 3.60 -4.64
N GLN A 250 -18.08 4.37 -4.33
CA GLN A 250 -16.96 4.60 -5.24
C GLN A 250 -16.22 3.31 -5.62
N HIS A 251 -16.14 2.33 -4.72
CA HIS A 251 -15.47 1.06 -4.99
C HIS A 251 -16.34 0.06 -5.77
N GLU A 252 -17.63 -0.01 -5.45
CA GLU A 252 -18.51 -1.13 -5.84
C GLU A 252 -19.36 -0.83 -7.08
N PHE A 253 -19.54 0.44 -7.46
CA PHE A 253 -20.47 0.82 -8.52
C PHE A 253 -19.85 1.66 -9.64
N ASP A 254 -19.84 1.12 -10.86
CA ASP A 254 -19.42 1.82 -12.07
C ASP A 254 -20.21 3.12 -12.28
N TRP A 255 -21.53 3.11 -12.07
CA TRP A 255 -22.35 4.31 -12.23
C TRP A 255 -21.92 5.43 -11.27
N PHE A 256 -21.47 5.11 -10.06
CA PHE A 256 -21.04 6.13 -9.11
C PHE A 256 -19.66 6.69 -9.51
N ARG A 257 -18.80 5.86 -10.12
CA ARG A 257 -17.50 6.29 -10.65
C ARG A 257 -17.63 7.13 -11.92
N ASP A 258 -18.48 6.71 -12.84
CA ASP A 258 -18.43 7.19 -14.23
C ASP A 258 -19.55 8.19 -14.56
N ASP A 259 -20.71 8.10 -13.89
CA ASP A 259 -21.83 9.04 -14.09
C ASP A 259 -21.78 10.16 -13.04
N ALA A 260 -21.27 11.32 -13.46
CA ALA A 260 -21.16 12.50 -12.61
C ALA A 260 -22.53 13.01 -12.10
N GLU A 261 -23.61 12.76 -12.84
CA GLU A 261 -24.96 13.16 -12.43
C GLU A 261 -25.48 12.27 -11.31
N LEU A 262 -25.41 10.94 -11.51
CA LEU A 262 -25.83 9.98 -10.50
C LEU A 262 -24.99 10.09 -9.23
N ARG A 263 -23.67 10.28 -9.36
CA ARG A 263 -22.78 10.53 -8.21
C ARG A 263 -23.18 11.78 -7.44
N ARG A 264 -23.47 12.88 -8.14
CA ARG A 264 -23.91 14.15 -7.52
C ARG A 264 -25.25 13.99 -6.81
N ARG A 265 -26.20 13.28 -7.42
CA ARG A 265 -27.51 12.98 -6.82
C ARG A 265 -27.35 12.13 -5.56
N ALA A 266 -26.60 11.02 -5.63
CA ALA A 266 -26.35 10.13 -4.51
C ALA A 266 -25.68 10.87 -3.34
N THR A 267 -24.60 11.61 -3.61
CA THR A 267 -23.90 12.42 -2.61
C THR A 267 -24.81 13.42 -1.93
N SER A 268 -25.66 14.12 -2.70
CA SER A 268 -26.59 15.11 -2.14
C SER A 268 -27.64 14.46 -1.23
N GLU A 269 -28.21 13.32 -1.63
CA GLU A 269 -29.19 12.60 -0.82
C GLU A 269 -28.58 11.97 0.43
N ILE A 270 -27.33 11.49 0.36
CA ILE A 270 -26.57 11.02 1.53
C ILE A 270 -26.37 12.16 2.53
N LEU A 271 -25.90 13.31 2.06
CA LEU A 271 -25.71 14.49 2.90
C LEU A 271 -27.01 14.92 3.58
N LEU A 272 -28.11 14.99 2.83
CA LEU A 272 -29.43 15.36 3.35
C LEU A 272 -29.93 14.41 4.45
N LYS A 273 -29.76 13.09 4.25
CA LYS A 273 -30.19 12.09 5.24
C LYS A 273 -29.28 12.07 6.47
N VAL A 274 -27.96 12.10 6.28
CA VAL A 274 -26.98 12.06 7.39
C VAL A 274 -27.09 13.29 8.28
N THR A 275 -27.24 14.47 7.69
CA THR A 275 -27.38 15.73 8.44
C THR A 275 -28.75 15.89 9.10
N GLY A 276 -29.72 15.02 8.78
CA GLY A 276 -31.10 15.12 9.26
C GLY A 276 -31.91 16.25 8.61
N LEU A 277 -31.34 16.99 7.65
CA LEU A 277 -32.01 18.09 6.96
C LEU A 277 -33.20 17.62 6.11
N ALA A 278 -33.10 16.43 5.51
CA ALA A 278 -34.22 15.75 4.88
C ALA A 278 -34.05 14.23 5.04
N PRO A 279 -34.74 13.58 5.99
CA PRO A 279 -34.61 12.14 6.20
C PRO A 279 -35.29 11.31 5.10
N GLU A 280 -36.31 11.88 4.43
CA GLU A 280 -37.12 11.24 3.38
C GLU A 280 -36.55 11.52 1.98
N VAL A 281 -35.32 11.07 1.73
CA VAL A 281 -34.69 11.12 0.39
C VAL A 281 -35.01 9.86 -0.42
N PRO A 282 -35.01 9.91 -1.77
CA PRO A 282 -35.23 8.73 -2.60
C PRO A 282 -34.31 7.54 -2.30
N SER A 283 -33.05 7.78 -1.91
CA SER A 283 -32.08 6.74 -1.50
C SER A 283 -32.26 6.25 -0.06
N ALA A 284 -33.30 6.67 0.67
CA ALA A 284 -33.46 6.36 2.09
C ALA A 284 -33.37 4.85 2.39
N THR A 285 -34.04 4.02 1.60
CA THR A 285 -34.02 2.55 1.71
C THR A 285 -32.63 1.97 1.43
N ALA A 286 -31.93 2.50 0.42
CA ALA A 286 -30.58 2.04 0.06
C ALA A 286 -29.55 2.40 1.13
N GLN A 287 -29.66 3.60 1.72
CA GLN A 287 -28.84 4.01 2.85
C GLN A 287 -29.10 3.12 4.08
N GLU A 288 -30.35 2.82 4.41
CA GLU A 288 -30.71 1.90 5.51
C GLU A 288 -30.19 0.48 5.29
N ALA A 289 -30.32 -0.05 4.08
CA ALA A 289 -29.75 -1.34 3.72
C ALA A 289 -28.24 -1.38 3.97
N TRP A 290 -27.52 -0.30 3.64
CA TRP A 290 -26.09 -0.20 3.92
C TRP A 290 -25.77 -0.15 5.42
N TYR A 291 -26.52 0.62 6.22
CA TYR A 291 -26.33 0.69 7.67
C TYR A 291 -26.56 -0.67 8.36
N HIS A 292 -27.53 -1.44 7.87
CA HIS A 292 -27.88 -2.77 8.38
C HIS A 292 -27.24 -3.93 7.60
N ARG A 293 -26.16 -3.68 6.84
CA ARG A 293 -25.51 -4.72 6.01
C ARG A 293 -24.99 -5.92 6.82
N ALA A 294 -24.59 -5.70 8.07
CA ALA A 294 -24.17 -6.79 8.97
C ALA A 294 -25.31 -7.77 9.30
N GLU A 295 -26.56 -7.36 9.10
CA GLU A 295 -27.77 -8.16 9.28
C GLU A 295 -28.17 -8.90 8.00
N GLY A 296 -27.32 -8.88 6.96
CA GLY A 296 -27.57 -9.57 5.69
C GLY A 296 -28.45 -8.81 4.69
N ARG A 297 -28.70 -7.51 4.93
CA ARG A 297 -29.42 -6.68 3.94
C ARG A 297 -28.57 -6.47 2.69
N ASP A 298 -29.18 -6.70 1.53
CA ASP A 298 -28.53 -6.49 0.24
C ASP A 298 -28.55 -5.01 -0.15
N TRP A 299 -27.60 -4.27 0.43
CA TRP A 299 -27.38 -2.87 0.11
C TRP A 299 -26.96 -2.67 -1.35
N ARG A 300 -26.34 -3.67 -1.99
CA ARG A 300 -25.88 -3.54 -3.38
C ARG A 300 -27.07 -3.50 -4.32
N ALA A 301 -28.02 -4.42 -4.14
CA ALA A 301 -29.28 -4.43 -4.88
C ALA A 301 -30.05 -3.11 -4.67
N ALA A 302 -30.19 -2.65 -3.42
CA ALA A 302 -30.95 -1.43 -3.13
C ALA A 302 -30.36 -0.16 -3.79
N TRP A 303 -29.03 -0.02 -3.85
CA TRP A 303 -28.38 1.09 -4.56
C TRP A 303 -28.46 0.94 -6.08
N SER A 304 -28.48 -0.28 -6.61
CA SER A 304 -28.67 -0.55 -8.04
C SER A 304 -30.08 -0.18 -8.49
N ASP A 305 -31.08 -0.54 -7.67
CA ASP A 305 -32.49 -0.19 -7.89
C ASP A 305 -32.68 1.33 -7.84
N TRP A 306 -32.08 2.01 -6.87
CA TRP A 306 -32.12 3.48 -6.80
C TRP A 306 -31.46 4.14 -8.03
N ALA A 307 -30.34 3.61 -8.52
CA ALA A 307 -29.61 4.18 -9.65
C ALA A 307 -30.39 4.02 -10.97
N THR A 308 -31.08 2.88 -11.14
CA THR A 308 -31.88 2.58 -12.34
C THR A 308 -33.28 3.18 -12.29
N GLY A 309 -33.84 3.34 -11.08
CA GLY A 309 -35.06 4.08 -10.80
C GLY A 309 -34.86 5.58 -10.98
N ARG A 310 -34.74 6.04 -12.23
CA ARG A 310 -34.84 7.47 -12.55
C ARG A 310 -36.21 7.99 -12.03
N PRO A 311 -36.25 9.17 -11.40
CA PRO A 311 -37.49 9.76 -10.89
C PRO A 311 -38.54 9.97 -11.98
#